data_AF-A0A559R8A7-F1
#
_entry.id   AF-A0A559R8A7-F1
#
_cell.length_a   1.000
_cell.length_b   1.000
_cell.length_c   1.000
_cell.angle_alpha   90.00
_cell.angle_beta   90.00
_cell.angle_gamma   90.00
#
_symmetry.space_group_name_H-M   'P 1'
#
loop_
_entity.id
_entity.type
_entity.pdbx_description
1 polymer ?
#
loop_
_entity_poly.entity_id
_entity_poly.type
_entity_poly.pdbx_seq_one_letter_code
_entity_poly.pdbx_strand_id
1 'polypeptide(L)'
;MKDNIEQLFENLDSQFDIEVPNLGHQQRFIVKLNKTETKVASHKTNYWKPLLAVAASVVLILSIVLNIKPDTTQKDLASISPELAETQNFFSNTIAFELNKLKIEKSPETQKLVNDALLRLDRLELEYKNLKLNLTESGEDQRVIYAMITNFQNRIDVLQSTLLQIEALKTLKQNNYETTI
;
A
#
# COMPACT_ATOMS: atom_id res chain seq x y z
N MET A 1 54.57 42.31 -43.47
CA MET A 1 54.63 42.18 -42.00
C MET A 1 54.88 40.70 -41.74
N LYS A 2 55.96 40.32 -41.04
CA LYS A 2 56.16 38.92 -40.63
C LYS A 2 55.32 38.65 -39.39
N ASP A 3 54.59 37.55 -39.37
CA ASP A 3 53.69 37.17 -38.28
C ASP A 3 54.48 36.85 -37.00
N ASN A 4 53.89 37.15 -35.84
CA ASN A 4 54.55 37.06 -34.53
C ASN A 4 55.10 35.66 -34.21
N ILE A 5 54.49 34.59 -34.75
CA ILE A 5 54.97 33.22 -34.57
C ILE A 5 56.25 32.98 -35.38
N GLU A 6 56.31 33.49 -36.62
CA GLU A 6 57.50 33.38 -37.47
C GLU A 6 58.69 34.10 -36.83
N GLN A 7 58.45 35.29 -36.24
CA GLN A 7 59.47 36.01 -35.47
C GLN A 7 59.90 35.26 -34.21
N LEU A 8 58.98 34.56 -33.53
CA LEU A 8 59.32 33.76 -32.36
C LEU A 8 60.24 32.59 -32.74
N PHE A 9 59.92 31.89 -33.84
CA PHE A 9 60.72 30.76 -34.31
C PHE A 9 62.06 31.21 -34.88
N GLU A 10 62.14 32.28 -35.69
CA GLU A 10 63.42 32.81 -36.17
C GLU A 10 64.35 33.24 -35.01
N ASN A 11 63.80 33.78 -33.92
CA ASN A 11 64.59 34.15 -32.74
C ASN A 11 65.09 32.92 -31.93
N LEU A 12 64.46 31.76 -32.09
CA LEU A 12 64.76 30.54 -31.35
C LEU A 12 65.41 29.45 -32.23
N ASP A 13 65.51 29.67 -33.55
CA ASP A 13 65.86 28.68 -34.58
C ASP A 13 67.21 28.00 -34.34
N SER A 14 68.16 28.68 -33.67
CA SER A 14 69.48 28.13 -33.33
C SER A 14 69.65 27.77 -31.85
N GLN A 15 68.57 27.80 -31.06
CA GLN A 15 68.60 27.51 -29.61
C GLN A 15 68.02 26.13 -29.26
N PHE A 16 67.55 25.35 -30.24
CA PHE A 16 66.94 24.04 -29.94
C PHE A 16 67.89 22.86 -30.12
N ASP A 17 68.90 22.98 -30.99
CA ASP A 17 69.91 21.94 -31.25
C ASP A 17 71.12 22.05 -30.31
N ILE A 18 70.86 22.13 -29.00
CA ILE A 18 71.94 22.28 -27.99
C ILE A 18 72.48 20.91 -27.56
N GLU A 19 71.67 19.84 -27.64
CA GLU A 19 72.01 18.54 -27.08
C GLU A 19 71.51 17.39 -27.96
N VAL A 20 72.32 16.33 -28.08
CA VAL A 20 71.93 15.10 -28.78
C VAL A 20 71.50 14.02 -27.78
N PRO A 21 70.49 13.18 -28.10
CA PRO A 21 70.08 12.11 -27.21
C PRO A 21 71.23 11.15 -26.89
N ASN A 22 71.31 10.71 -25.63
CA ASN A 22 72.29 9.71 -25.20
C ASN A 22 72.24 8.45 -26.07
N LEU A 23 73.41 7.83 -26.29
CA LEU A 23 73.55 6.59 -27.07
C LEU A 23 72.51 5.54 -26.66
N GLY A 24 71.94 4.87 -27.67
CA GLY A 24 70.87 3.88 -27.51
C GLY A 24 69.47 4.44 -27.23
N HIS A 25 69.27 5.77 -27.29
CA HIS A 25 67.94 6.39 -27.22
C HIS A 25 66.98 5.80 -28.27
N GLN A 26 67.43 5.65 -29.51
CA GLN A 26 66.62 5.10 -30.60
C GLN A 26 66.13 3.68 -30.28
N GLN A 27 66.99 2.79 -29.80
CA GLN A 27 66.58 1.44 -29.38
C GLN A 27 65.56 1.49 -28.24
N ARG A 28 65.77 2.33 -27.21
CA ARG A 28 64.79 2.50 -26.12
C ARG A 28 63.46 3.03 -26.63
N PHE A 29 63.48 3.96 -27.58
CA PHE A 29 62.30 4.50 -28.22
C PHE A 29 61.55 3.42 -28.99
N ILE A 30 62.23 2.64 -29.84
CA ILE A 30 61.63 1.52 -30.59
C ILE A 30 61.09 0.45 -29.65
N VAL A 31 61.81 0.12 -28.57
CA VAL A 31 61.31 -0.80 -27.54
C VAL A 31 60.03 -0.26 -26.92
N LYS A 32 59.96 1.03 -26.59
CA LYS A 32 58.75 1.64 -26.02
C LYS A 32 57.61 1.75 -27.03
N LEU A 33 57.91 2.06 -28.29
CA LEU A 33 56.96 2.11 -29.41
C LEU A 33 56.33 0.73 -29.67
N ASN A 34 57.15 -0.31 -29.67
CA ASN A 34 56.70 -1.69 -29.89
C ASN A 34 56.08 -2.30 -28.62
N LYS A 35 56.28 -1.69 -27.45
CA LYS A 35 55.60 -2.03 -26.20
C LYS A 35 54.22 -1.37 -26.10
N THR A 36 53.56 -1.15 -27.23
CA THR A 36 52.13 -0.79 -27.28
C THR A 36 51.26 -2.06 -27.17
N GLU A 37 51.54 -2.88 -26.16
CA GLU A 37 50.62 -3.87 -25.63
C GLU A 37 50.68 -3.83 -24.10
N THR A 38 50.44 -2.65 -23.52
CA THR A 38 49.81 -2.63 -22.21
C THR A 38 48.40 -3.16 -22.41
N LYS A 39 48.16 -4.42 -22.03
CA LYS A 39 46.81 -4.94 -21.79
C LYS A 39 46.13 -4.00 -20.81
N VAL A 40 45.40 -3.01 -21.32
CA VAL A 40 44.33 -2.37 -20.55
C VAL A 40 43.44 -3.53 -20.15
N ALA A 41 43.31 -3.78 -18.85
CA ALA A 41 42.35 -4.76 -18.38
C ALA A 41 41.00 -4.30 -18.93
N SER A 42 40.54 -4.95 -19.99
CA SER A 42 39.20 -4.77 -20.50
C SER A 42 38.30 -5.22 -19.37
N HIS A 43 37.77 -4.28 -18.60
CA HIS A 43 36.71 -4.57 -17.68
C HIS A 43 35.55 -4.98 -18.58
N LYS A 44 35.40 -6.29 -18.82
CA LYS A 44 34.19 -6.85 -19.43
C LYS A 44 33.06 -6.47 -18.48
N THR A 45 32.38 -5.38 -18.78
CA THR A 45 31.14 -5.01 -18.12
C THR A 45 30.15 -6.08 -18.51
N ASN A 46 29.80 -6.92 -17.54
CA ASN A 46 28.84 -7.98 -17.77
C ASN A 46 27.45 -7.35 -17.88
N TYR A 47 27.09 -6.90 -19.09
CA TYR A 47 25.81 -6.23 -19.39
C TYR A 47 24.59 -7.09 -19.00
N TRP A 48 24.76 -8.38 -18.78
CA TRP A 48 23.73 -9.26 -18.24
C TRP A 48 23.28 -8.86 -16.84
N LYS A 49 24.17 -8.33 -15.99
CA LYS A 49 23.81 -7.90 -14.62
C LYS A 49 22.84 -6.71 -14.60
N PRO A 50 23.10 -5.58 -15.31
CA PRO A 50 22.13 -4.49 -15.37
C PRO A 50 20.88 -4.87 -16.17
N LEU A 51 20.98 -5.68 -17.24
CA LEU A 51 19.79 -6.13 -17.98
C LEU A 51 18.88 -7.03 -17.14
N LEU A 52 19.44 -7.92 -16.30
CA LEU A 52 18.68 -8.74 -15.36
C LEU A 52 17.99 -7.87 -14.30
N ALA A 53 18.66 -6.82 -13.80
CA ALA A 53 18.07 -5.88 -12.86
C ALA A 53 16.89 -5.10 -13.48
N VAL A 54 17.00 -4.69 -14.75
CA VAL A 54 15.92 -4.03 -15.50
C VAL A 54 14.76 -5.00 -15.77
N ALA A 55 15.05 -6.25 -16.18
CA ALA A 55 14.01 -7.25 -16.39
C ALA A 55 13.26 -7.56 -15.08
N ALA A 56 13.97 -7.68 -13.96
CA ALA A 56 13.38 -7.89 -12.65
C ALA A 56 12.47 -6.73 -12.21
N SER A 57 12.85 -5.48 -12.49
CA SER A 57 12.00 -4.32 -12.17
C SER A 57 10.75 -4.27 -13.05
N VAL A 58 10.85 -4.61 -14.34
CA VAL A 58 9.68 -4.70 -15.24
C VAL A 58 8.73 -5.81 -14.80
N VAL A 59 9.25 -6.99 -14.46
CA VAL A 59 8.43 -8.10 -13.94
C VAL A 59 7.77 -7.73 -12.62
N LEU A 60 8.48 -7.05 -11.72
CA LEU A 60 7.93 -6.59 -10.44
C LEU A 60 6.82 -5.55 -10.65
N ILE A 61 7.02 -4.58 -11.55
CA ILE A 61 6.00 -3.58 -11.89
C ILE A 61 4.78 -4.25 -12.53
N LEU A 62 4.97 -5.14 -13.50
CA LEU A 62 3.88 -5.90 -14.12
C LEU A 62 3.14 -6.76 -13.09
N SER A 63 3.86 -7.42 -12.18
CA SER A 63 3.25 -8.20 -11.11
C SER A 63 2.40 -7.33 -10.20
N ILE A 64 2.88 -6.13 -9.82
CA ILE A 64 2.10 -5.18 -9.01
C ILE A 64 0.87 -4.74 -9.80
N VAL A 65 1.03 -4.27 -11.04
CA VAL A 65 -0.05 -3.72 -11.87
C VAL A 65 -1.14 -4.76 -12.15
N LEU A 66 -0.76 -6.00 -12.47
CA LEU A 66 -1.73 -7.09 -12.71
C LEU A 66 -2.46 -7.56 -11.43
N ASN A 67 -1.90 -7.30 -10.25
CA ASN A 67 -2.51 -7.62 -8.96
C ASN A 67 -3.29 -6.45 -8.34
N ILE A 68 -3.27 -5.26 -8.94
CA ILE A 68 -4.18 -4.16 -8.56
C ILE A 68 -5.56 -4.53 -9.10
N LYS A 69 -6.40 -5.11 -8.24
CA LYS A 69 -7.84 -5.14 -8.49
C LYS A 69 -8.31 -3.69 -8.44
N PRO A 70 -8.98 -3.16 -9.48
CA PRO A 70 -9.64 -1.87 -9.32
C PRO A 70 -10.60 -2.02 -8.14
N ASP A 71 -10.55 -1.08 -7.18
CA ASP A 71 -11.63 -0.92 -6.23
C ASP A 71 -12.87 -0.65 -7.08
N THR A 72 -13.67 -1.70 -7.30
CA THR A 72 -15.03 -1.53 -7.80
C THR A 72 -15.63 -0.51 -6.85
N THR A 73 -15.98 0.67 -7.35
CA THR A 73 -16.62 1.74 -6.60
C THR A 73 -17.96 1.23 -6.12
N GLN A 74 -17.92 0.46 -5.03
CA GLN A 74 -19.04 -0.28 -4.51
C GLN A 74 -19.97 0.75 -3.88
N LYS A 75 -21.11 0.98 -4.53
CA LYS A 75 -22.10 1.93 -4.06
C LYS A 75 -22.58 1.53 -2.67
N ASP A 76 -22.81 2.54 -1.85
CA ASP A 76 -23.48 2.45 -0.56
C ASP A 76 -24.59 3.50 -0.50
N LEU A 77 -25.32 3.58 0.62
CA LEU A 77 -26.40 4.56 0.75
C LEU A 77 -25.89 6.00 0.59
N ALA A 78 -24.69 6.28 1.10
CA ALA A 78 -24.09 7.61 1.00
C ALA A 78 -23.77 8.05 -0.43
N SER A 79 -23.58 7.10 -1.34
CA SER A 79 -23.37 7.38 -2.76
C SER A 79 -24.63 7.77 -3.54
N ILE A 80 -25.83 7.61 -2.97
CA ILE A 80 -27.12 7.81 -3.67
C ILE A 80 -27.69 9.21 -3.46
N SER A 81 -27.75 9.67 -2.20
CA SER A 81 -28.26 11.01 -1.88
C SER A 81 -27.68 11.53 -0.56
N PRO A 82 -27.68 12.86 -0.33
CA PRO A 82 -27.25 13.44 0.94
C PRO A 82 -28.04 12.90 2.15
N GLU A 83 -29.35 12.71 2.02
CA GLU A 83 -30.21 12.22 3.09
C GLU A 83 -29.90 10.74 3.44
N LEU A 84 -29.57 9.94 2.42
CA LEU A 84 -29.13 8.56 2.61
C LEU A 84 -27.72 8.47 3.19
N ALA A 85 -26.85 9.44 2.90
CA ALA A 85 -25.55 9.58 3.56
C ALA A 85 -25.71 9.88 5.05
N GLU A 86 -26.59 10.82 5.40
CA GLU A 86 -26.93 11.12 6.81
C GLU A 86 -27.51 9.90 7.51
N THR A 87 -28.41 9.17 6.83
CA THR A 87 -29.00 7.93 7.34
C THR A 87 -27.93 6.88 7.64
N GLN A 88 -27.02 6.62 6.68
CA GLN A 88 -25.90 5.69 6.88
C GLN A 88 -25.01 6.10 8.04
N ASN A 89 -24.69 7.39 8.15
CA ASN A 89 -23.85 7.92 9.21
C ASN A 89 -24.52 7.74 10.59
N PHE A 90 -25.80 8.11 10.70
CA PHE A 90 -26.58 7.94 11.92
C PHE A 90 -26.55 6.49 12.39
N PHE A 91 -26.97 5.55 11.54
CA PHE A 91 -27.04 4.13 11.91
C PHE A 91 -25.66 3.54 12.23
N SER A 92 -24.62 3.88 11.46
CA SER A 92 -23.26 3.39 11.70
C SER A 92 -22.74 3.85 13.07
N ASN A 93 -22.99 5.10 13.44
CA ASN A 93 -22.60 5.64 14.75
C ASN A 93 -23.40 4.99 15.89
N THR A 94 -24.71 4.80 15.72
CA THR A 94 -25.55 4.11 16.71
C THR A 94 -25.08 2.68 16.93
N ILE A 95 -24.81 1.93 15.85
CA ILE A 95 -24.30 0.56 15.93
C ILE A 95 -22.96 0.52 16.64
N ALA A 96 -22.03 1.43 16.32
CA ALA A 96 -20.74 1.50 16.99
C ALA A 96 -20.89 1.77 18.49
N PHE A 97 -21.77 2.69 18.87
CA PHE A 97 -22.06 3.02 20.25
C PHE A 97 -22.65 1.83 21.03
N GLU A 98 -23.70 1.19 20.50
CA GLU A 98 -24.34 0.03 21.12
C GLU A 98 -23.40 -1.19 21.17
N LEU A 99 -22.59 -1.40 20.15
CA LEU A 99 -21.56 -2.46 20.15
C LEU A 99 -20.52 -2.23 21.25
N ASN A 100 -20.12 -0.98 21.50
CA ASN A 100 -19.19 -0.66 22.57
C ASN A 100 -19.81 -0.94 23.95
N LYS A 101 -21.08 -0.59 24.17
CA LYS A 101 -21.80 -0.98 25.40
C LYS A 101 -21.79 -2.49 25.57
N LEU A 102 -22.15 -3.24 24.53
CA LEU A 102 -22.19 -4.71 24.59
C LEU A 102 -20.83 -5.33 24.91
N LYS A 103 -19.73 -4.75 24.40
CA LYS A 103 -18.37 -5.22 24.69
C LYS A 103 -17.97 -4.99 26.16
N ILE A 104 -18.42 -3.89 26.77
CA ILE A 104 -18.17 -3.58 28.19
C ILE A 104 -18.90 -4.59 29.09
N GLU A 105 -20.06 -5.07 28.64
CA GLU A 105 -20.89 -6.03 29.35
C GLU A 105 -20.35 -7.48 29.35
N LYS A 106 -19.20 -7.72 28.72
CA LYS A 106 -18.58 -9.04 28.59
C LYS A 106 -17.95 -9.50 29.91
N SER A 107 -18.51 -10.56 30.49
CA SER A 107 -18.00 -11.28 31.66
C SER A 107 -18.13 -12.80 31.45
N PRO A 108 -17.53 -13.67 32.28
CA PRO A 108 -17.71 -15.12 32.16
C PRO A 108 -19.18 -15.57 32.10
N GLU A 109 -20.06 -14.86 32.81
CA GLU A 109 -21.49 -15.15 32.89
C GLU A 109 -22.26 -14.72 31.63
N THR A 110 -21.88 -13.59 31.02
CA THR A 110 -22.56 -13.02 29.83
C THR A 110 -21.89 -13.43 28.52
N GLN A 111 -20.71 -14.06 28.60
CA GLN A 111 -19.84 -14.42 27.48
C GLN A 111 -20.56 -15.11 26.32
N LYS A 112 -21.48 -16.04 26.64
CA LYS A 112 -22.25 -16.77 25.63
C LYS A 112 -23.20 -15.84 24.85
N LEU A 113 -23.98 -15.01 25.56
CA LEU A 113 -24.91 -14.05 24.95
C LEU A 113 -24.16 -13.04 24.06
N VAL A 114 -23.04 -12.51 24.58
CA VAL A 114 -22.20 -11.57 23.82
C VAL A 114 -21.64 -12.22 22.56
N ASN A 115 -21.09 -13.44 22.66
CA ASN A 115 -20.54 -14.13 21.48
C ASN A 115 -21.61 -14.45 20.44
N ASP A 116 -22.79 -14.93 20.87
CA ASP A 116 -23.88 -15.24 19.96
C ASP A 116 -24.37 -13.97 19.22
N ALA A 117 -24.42 -12.83 19.91
CA ALA A 117 -24.76 -11.55 19.31
C ALA A 117 -23.72 -11.09 18.29
N LEU A 118 -22.43 -11.21 18.60
CA LEU A 118 -21.35 -10.88 17.67
C LEU A 118 -21.41 -11.74 16.40
N LEU A 119 -21.66 -13.05 16.53
CA LEU A 119 -21.85 -13.93 15.37
C LEU A 119 -23.04 -13.54 14.49
N ARG A 120 -24.15 -13.08 15.10
CA ARG A 120 -25.30 -12.56 14.35
C ARG A 120 -24.96 -11.26 13.63
N LEU A 121 -24.21 -10.36 14.27
CA LEU A 121 -23.75 -9.11 13.65
C LEU A 121 -22.82 -9.38 12.46
N ASP A 122 -21.92 -10.36 12.55
CA ASP A 122 -21.03 -10.73 11.45
C ASP A 122 -21.81 -11.22 10.22
N ARG A 123 -22.91 -11.97 10.43
CA ARG A 123 -23.80 -12.39 9.35
C ARG A 123 -24.50 -11.20 8.70
N LEU A 124 -25.06 -10.30 9.51
CA LEU A 124 -25.71 -9.08 9.02
C LEU A 124 -24.72 -8.18 8.26
N GLU A 125 -23.48 -8.07 8.72
CA GLU A 125 -22.43 -7.32 8.02
C GLU A 125 -22.08 -7.95 6.66
N LEU A 126 -22.02 -9.29 6.57
CA LEU A 126 -21.82 -9.98 5.30
C LEU A 126 -23.00 -9.74 4.34
N GLU A 127 -24.24 -9.80 4.85
CA GLU A 127 -25.44 -9.46 4.07
C GLU A 127 -25.40 -8.02 3.57
N TYR A 128 -24.99 -7.05 4.40
CA TYR A 128 -24.83 -5.67 3.98
C TYR A 128 -23.82 -5.51 2.84
N LYS A 129 -22.68 -6.22 2.90
CA LYS A 129 -21.70 -6.23 1.81
C LYS A 129 -22.27 -6.77 0.50
N ASN A 130 -23.12 -7.79 0.56
CA ASN A 130 -23.84 -8.29 -0.61
C ASN A 130 -24.87 -7.28 -1.13
N LEU A 131 -25.60 -6.60 -0.24
CA LEU A 131 -26.55 -5.56 -0.62
C LEU A 131 -25.87 -4.38 -1.33
N LYS A 132 -24.67 -3.99 -0.92
CA LYS A 132 -23.86 -2.99 -1.63
C LYS A 132 -23.49 -3.41 -3.06
N LEU A 133 -23.19 -4.70 -3.27
CA LEU A 133 -22.97 -5.25 -4.63
C LEU A 133 -24.27 -5.15 -5.44
N ASN A 134 -25.37 -5.64 -4.88
CA ASN A 134 -26.68 -5.60 -5.52
C ASN A 134 -27.10 -4.16 -5.87
N LEU A 135 -26.83 -3.18 -5.01
CA LEU A 135 -27.17 -1.77 -5.23
C LEU A 135 -26.42 -1.20 -6.44
N THR A 136 -25.16 -1.62 -6.60
CA THR A 136 -24.32 -1.24 -7.73
C THR A 136 -24.84 -1.88 -9.02
N GLU A 137 -25.17 -3.17 -8.98
CA GLU A 137 -25.64 -3.94 -10.15
C GLU A 137 -27.07 -3.57 -10.58
N SER A 138 -27.95 -3.26 -9.63
CA SER A 138 -29.36 -2.97 -9.89
C SER A 138 -29.61 -1.53 -10.37
N GLY A 139 -28.59 -0.67 -10.37
CA GLY A 139 -28.73 0.75 -10.67
C GLY A 139 -29.56 1.52 -9.63
N GLU A 140 -29.25 1.34 -8.34
CA GLU A 140 -29.86 2.10 -7.23
C GLU A 140 -31.34 1.74 -6.93
N ASP A 141 -31.67 0.44 -6.97
CA ASP A 141 -33.03 -0.04 -6.73
C ASP A 141 -33.48 0.29 -5.30
N GLN A 142 -34.62 0.97 -5.18
CA GLN A 142 -35.22 1.36 -3.89
C GLN A 142 -35.46 0.19 -2.95
N ARG A 143 -35.71 -1.02 -3.47
CA ARG A 143 -35.88 -2.23 -2.66
C ARG A 143 -34.56 -2.66 -2.02
N VAL A 144 -33.44 -2.47 -2.72
CA VAL A 144 -32.10 -2.74 -2.17
C VAL A 144 -31.76 -1.69 -1.12
N ILE A 145 -32.07 -0.42 -1.37
CA ILE A 145 -31.93 0.67 -0.38
C ILE A 145 -32.72 0.34 0.89
N TYR A 146 -33.98 -0.05 0.76
CA TYR A 146 -34.80 -0.48 1.90
C TYR A 146 -34.17 -1.64 2.66
N ALA A 147 -33.71 -2.68 1.95
CA ALA A 147 -33.05 -3.83 2.58
C ALA A 147 -31.75 -3.43 3.32
N MET A 148 -30.99 -2.46 2.81
CA MET A 148 -29.80 -1.93 3.48
C MET A 148 -30.16 -1.20 4.78
N ILE A 149 -31.22 -0.40 4.77
CA ILE A 149 -31.72 0.28 5.98
C ILE A 149 -32.24 -0.76 6.99
N THR A 150 -33.00 -1.75 6.54
CA THR A 150 -33.48 -2.85 7.40
C THR A 150 -32.32 -3.64 7.99
N ASN A 151 -31.24 -3.86 7.25
CA ASN A 151 -30.04 -4.50 7.80
C ASN A 151 -29.45 -3.71 8.97
N PHE A 152 -29.35 -2.37 8.85
CA PHE A 152 -28.92 -1.53 9.97
C PHE A 152 -29.85 -1.65 11.19
N GLN A 153 -31.17 -1.62 10.97
CA GLN A 153 -32.17 -1.80 12.03
C GLN A 153 -32.01 -3.15 12.74
N ASN A 154 -31.89 -4.24 11.98
CA ASN A 154 -31.69 -5.58 12.53
C ASN A 154 -30.42 -5.68 13.38
N ARG A 155 -29.34 -5.00 12.99
CA ARG A 155 -28.09 -4.96 13.78
C ARG A 155 -28.31 -4.27 15.13
N ILE A 156 -29.05 -3.18 15.14
CA ILE A 156 -29.42 -2.46 16.37
C ILE A 156 -30.31 -3.34 17.24
N ASP A 157 -31.31 -4.01 16.66
CA ASP A 157 -32.21 -4.90 17.40
C ASP A 157 -31.46 -6.04 18.07
N VAL A 158 -30.49 -6.64 17.38
CA VAL A 158 -29.60 -7.67 17.96
C VAL A 158 -28.81 -7.10 19.14
N LEU A 159 -28.23 -5.91 19.01
CA LEU A 159 -27.47 -5.27 20.07
C LEU A 159 -28.34 -4.97 21.30
N GLN A 160 -29.47 -4.30 21.10
CA GLN A 160 -30.38 -3.90 22.17
C GLN A 160 -31.01 -5.10 22.87
N SER A 161 -31.51 -6.08 22.12
CA SER A 161 -32.10 -7.29 22.70
C SER A 161 -31.08 -8.10 23.50
N THR A 162 -29.81 -8.08 23.12
CA THR A 162 -28.74 -8.76 23.87
C THR A 162 -28.42 -8.02 25.16
N LEU A 163 -28.33 -6.69 25.12
CA LEU A 163 -28.13 -5.86 26.32
C LEU A 163 -29.27 -6.06 27.34
N LEU A 164 -30.52 -6.10 26.88
CA LEU A 164 -31.68 -6.37 27.74
C LEU A 164 -31.62 -7.77 28.38
N GLN A 165 -31.18 -8.79 27.64
CA GLN A 165 -30.99 -10.14 28.18
C GLN A 165 -29.88 -10.19 29.23
N ILE A 166 -28.79 -9.45 29.02
CA ILE A 166 -27.70 -9.33 29.99
C ILE A 166 -28.19 -8.65 31.27
N GLU A 167 -28.93 -7.55 31.14
CA GLU A 167 -29.51 -6.84 32.27
C GLU A 167 -30.45 -7.74 33.08
N ALA A 168 -31.37 -8.45 32.41
CA ALA A 168 -32.27 -9.40 33.06
C ALA A 168 -31.50 -10.54 33.77
N LEU A 169 -30.40 -11.03 33.19
CA LEU A 169 -29.57 -12.04 33.84
C LEU A 169 -28.91 -11.52 35.12
N LYS A 170 -28.45 -10.27 35.11
CA LYS A 170 -27.83 -9.62 36.28
C LYS A 170 -28.84 -9.40 37.41
N THR A 171 -30.04 -8.91 37.11
CA THR A 171 -31.07 -8.65 38.12
C THR A 171 -31.54 -9.94 38.79
N LEU A 172 -31.72 -11.03 38.02
CA LEU A 172 -32.07 -12.34 38.58
C LEU A 172 -31.03 -12.84 39.58
N LYS A 173 -29.73 -12.64 39.30
CA LYS A 173 -28.67 -13.02 40.25
C LYS A 173 -28.72 -12.19 41.53
N GLN A 174 -28.87 -10.87 41.43
CA GLN A 174 -28.94 -10.00 42.61
C GLN A 174 -30.07 -10.42 43.56
N ASN A 175 -31.27 -10.66 43.03
CA ASN A 175 -32.43 -11.06 43.83
C ASN A 175 -32.25 -12.43 44.53
N ASN A 176 -31.49 -13.35 43.92
CA ASN A 176 -31.16 -14.64 44.55
C ASN A 176 -30.20 -14.49 45.73
N TYR A 177 -29.31 -13.49 45.72
CA TYR A 177 -28.41 -13.21 46.85
C TYR A 177 -29.12 -12.49 48.01
N GLU A 178 -30.16 -11.70 47.74
CA GLU A 178 -30.94 -11.00 48.78
C GLU A 178 -31.94 -11.93 49.50
N THR A 179 -32.35 -13.04 48.87
CA THR A 179 -33.30 -14.02 49.44
C THR A 179 -32.64 -15.16 50.22
N THR A 180 -31.31 -15.24 50.25
CA THR A 180 -30.53 -16.24 51.02
C THR A 180 -29.86 -15.68 52.28
N ILE A 181 -30.32 -14.52 52.79
CA ILE A 181 -29.84 -13.92 54.06
C ILE A 181 -30.83 -14.18 55.19
#